data_AF-A0A355BF38-F1
#
_entry.id   AF-A0A355BF38-F1
#
_cell.length_a   1.000
_cell.length_b   1.000
_cell.length_c   1.000
_cell.angle_alpha   90.00
_cell.angle_beta   90.00
_cell.angle_gamma   90.00
#
_symmetry.space_group_name_H-M   'P 1'
#
loop_
_entity.id
_entity.type
_entity.pdbx_description
1 polymer ?
#
loop_
_entity_poly.entity_id
_entity_poly.type
_entity_poly.pdbx_seq_one_letter_code
_entity_poly.pdbx_strand_id
1 'polypeptide(L)'
;MSKKLISFDWAIKRLLRNKANFVVLEGFLSELLFDNIKIEQILESESNQEYVEDKFNRVDILTENSKNELIIIEIQSTYEIDYFHRMA
;
A
#
# COMPACT_ATOMS: atom_id res chain seq x y z
N MET A 1 -29.22 8.80 -2.70
CA MET A 1 -28.38 8.12 -1.70
C MET A 1 -26.92 8.38 -2.05
N SER A 2 -26.11 8.91 -1.15
CA SER A 2 -24.66 9.00 -1.37
C SER A 2 -24.08 7.58 -1.38
N LYS A 3 -23.26 7.25 -2.39
CA LYS A 3 -22.48 6.01 -2.36
C LYS A 3 -21.47 6.11 -1.21
N LYS A 4 -21.41 5.09 -0.36
CA LYS A 4 -20.29 4.92 0.57
C LYS A 4 -19.06 4.53 -0.26
N LEU A 5 -18.10 5.42 -0.34
CA LEU A 5 -16.79 5.17 -0.94
C LEU A 5 -15.81 4.76 0.17
N ILE A 6 -14.87 3.89 -0.19
CA ILE A 6 -13.78 3.47 0.69
C ILE A 6 -12.50 4.04 0.08
N SER A 7 -11.69 4.71 0.91
CA SER A 7 -10.38 5.19 0.48
C SER A 7 -9.39 4.03 0.33
N PHE A 8 -8.46 4.15 -0.62
CA PHE A 8 -7.54 3.07 -0.95
C PHE A 8 -6.62 2.70 0.22
N ASP A 9 -6.15 3.70 0.98
CA ASP A 9 -5.35 3.52 2.19
C ASP A 9 -6.11 2.73 3.28
N TRP A 10 -7.41 2.99 3.45
CA TRP A 10 -8.25 2.24 4.36
C TRP A 10 -8.42 0.79 3.89
N ALA A 11 -8.62 0.59 2.57
CA ALA A 11 -8.74 -0.74 1.99
C ALA A 11 -7.45 -1.55 2.19
N ILE A 12 -6.27 -0.96 2.00
CA ILE A 12 -4.99 -1.64 2.24
C ILE A 12 -4.84 -2.01 3.71
N LYS A 13 -5.10 -1.08 4.63
CA LYS A 13 -4.92 -1.33 6.07
C LYS A 13 -5.86 -2.38 6.65
N ARG A 14 -7.02 -2.62 6.04
CA ARG A 14 -8.06 -3.52 6.57
C ARG A 14 -8.43 -4.66 5.66
N LEU A 15 -8.90 -4.37 4.45
CA LEU A 15 -9.42 -5.38 3.53
C LEU A 15 -8.29 -6.18 2.89
N LEU A 16 -7.24 -5.51 2.41
CA LEU A 16 -6.19 -6.15 1.62
C LEU A 16 -5.09 -6.80 2.48
N ARG A 17 -5.18 -6.72 3.81
CA ARG A 17 -4.33 -7.53 4.72
C ARG A 17 -4.64 -9.02 4.67
N ASN A 18 -5.86 -9.38 4.30
CA ASN A 18 -6.24 -10.78 4.17
C ASN A 18 -5.62 -11.34 2.90
N LYS A 19 -4.85 -12.44 3.01
CA LYS A 19 -4.24 -13.14 1.87
C LYS A 19 -5.24 -13.48 0.77
N ALA A 20 -6.50 -13.78 1.11
CA ALA A 20 -7.55 -14.05 0.12
C ALA A 20 -7.85 -12.84 -0.80
N ASN A 21 -7.49 -11.63 -0.37
CA ASN A 21 -7.73 -10.39 -1.12
C ASN A 21 -6.48 -9.88 -1.84
N PHE A 22 -5.34 -10.59 -1.79
CA PHE A 22 -4.10 -10.17 -2.43
C PHE A 22 -4.24 -10.05 -3.95
N VAL A 23 -5.05 -10.90 -4.57
CA VAL A 23 -5.35 -10.86 -6.03
C VAL A 23 -5.73 -9.47 -6.52
N VAL A 24 -6.49 -8.71 -5.73
CA VAL A 24 -6.89 -7.34 -6.13
C VAL A 24 -5.69 -6.40 -6.14
N LEU A 25 -4.81 -6.52 -5.15
CA LEU A 25 -3.63 -5.67 -5.02
C LEU A 25 -2.52 -6.08 -6.01
N GLU A 26 -2.32 -7.38 -6.23
CA GLU A 26 -1.43 -7.94 -7.25
C GLU A 26 -1.82 -7.44 -8.65
N GLY A 27 -3.11 -7.53 -9.00
CA GLY A 27 -3.60 -7.03 -10.29
C GLY A 27 -3.40 -5.51 -10.45
N PHE A 28 -3.67 -4.73 -9.40
CA PHE A 28 -3.44 -3.28 -9.41
C PHE A 28 -1.96 -2.94 -9.59
N LEU A 29 -1.07 -3.55 -8.81
CA LEU A 29 0.37 -3.30 -8.87
C LEU A 29 0.96 -3.75 -10.21
N SER A 30 0.47 -4.88 -10.74
CA SER A 30 0.93 -5.40 -12.02
C SER A 30 0.62 -4.46 -13.17
N GLU A 31 -0.59 -3.93 -13.20
CA GLU A 31 -1.00 -2.95 -14.22
C GLU A 31 -0.24 -1.63 -14.05
N LEU A 32 -0.05 -1.17 -12.82
CA LEU A 32 0.66 0.08 -12.53
C LEU A 32 2.14 0.02 -12.93
N LEU A 33 2.80 -1.12 -12.69
CA LEU A 33 4.23 -1.29 -12.93
C LEU A 33 4.55 -1.91 -14.30
N PHE A 34 3.53 -2.27 -15.09
CA PHE A 34 3.68 -2.98 -16.36
C PHE A 34 4.52 -4.26 -16.25
N ASP A 35 4.40 -4.97 -15.13
CA ASP A 35 5.10 -6.22 -14.83
C ASP A 35 4.18 -7.15 -14.03
N ASN A 36 4.42 -8.46 -14.04
CA ASN A 36 3.63 -9.38 -13.23
C ASN A 36 4.13 -9.38 -11.78
N ILE A 37 3.35 -8.80 -10.87
CA ILE A 37 3.69 -8.65 -9.46
C ILE A 37 2.90 -9.63 -8.62
N LYS A 38 3.59 -10.46 -7.84
CA LYS A 38 3.01 -11.35 -6.83
C LYS A 38 3.38 -10.91 -5.43
N ILE A 39 2.42 -10.95 -4.51
CA ILE A 39 2.66 -10.57 -3.11
C ILE A 39 3.11 -11.81 -2.33
N GLU A 40 4.32 -11.75 -1.80
CA GLU A 40 4.86 -12.77 -0.90
C GLU A 40 4.36 -12.54 0.53
N GLN A 41 4.51 -11.31 1.02
CA GLN A 41 4.17 -10.97 2.39
C GLN A 41 3.89 -9.47 2.54
N ILE A 42 2.89 -9.14 3.35
CA ILE A 42 2.73 -7.78 3.88
C ILE A 42 3.59 -7.68 5.14
N LEU A 43 4.60 -6.82 5.09
CA LEU A 43 5.47 -6.47 6.19
C LEU A 43 4.72 -5.41 7.03
N GLU A 44 4.75 -5.54 8.35
CA GLU A 44 3.85 -4.76 9.21
C GLU A 44 3.93 -3.23 8.99
N SER A 45 2.77 -2.58 9.13
CA SER A 45 2.67 -1.12 9.06
C SER A 45 2.88 -0.53 10.45
N GLU A 46 3.76 0.46 10.59
CA GLU A 46 3.74 1.31 11.78
C GLU A 46 2.36 1.99 11.90
N SER A 47 1.68 1.77 13.03
CA SER A 47 0.35 2.33 13.31
C SER A 47 0.30 3.21 14.55
N ASN A 48 1.41 3.38 15.27
CA ASN A 48 1.43 4.08 16.55
C ASN A 48 2.25 5.36 16.44
N GLN A 49 1.56 6.46 16.14
CA GLN A 49 2.03 7.79 16.52
C GLN A 49 1.00 8.40 17.48
N GLU A 50 1.53 9.04 18.52
CA GLU A 50 0.78 9.51 19.70
C GLU A 50 -0.22 10.64 19.37
N TYR A 51 -0.07 11.29 18.21
CA TYR A 51 -0.89 12.41 17.78
C TYR A 51 -1.65 12.10 16.48
N VAL A 52 -2.90 12.54 16.40
CA VAL A 52 -3.81 12.31 15.25
C VAL A 52 -3.29 12.95 13.95
N GLU A 53 -2.43 13.96 14.08
CA GLU A 53 -1.90 14.78 13.00
C GLU A 53 -0.68 14.14 12.32
N ASP A 54 0.03 13.27 13.03
CA ASP A 54 1.18 12.50 12.52
C ASP A 54 0.75 11.17 11.87
N LYS A 55 -0.54 10.94 11.64
CA LYS A 55 -1.05 9.61 11.29
C LYS A 55 -0.77 9.24 9.83
N PHE A 56 0.47 8.91 9.50
CA PHE A 56 0.83 8.40 8.18
C PHE A 56 0.40 6.95 8.06
N ASN A 57 -0.25 6.62 6.94
CA ASN A 57 -0.58 5.23 6.62
C ASN A 57 0.54 4.68 5.73
N ARG A 58 1.57 4.04 6.33
CA ARG A 58 2.60 3.28 5.59
C ARG A 58 2.28 1.79 5.61
N VAL A 59 2.42 1.10 4.48
CA VAL A 59 2.35 -0.36 4.40
C VAL A 59 3.46 -0.83 3.47
N ASP A 60 4.29 -1.75 3.98
CA ASP A 60 5.41 -2.32 3.25
C ASP A 60 5.03 -3.71 2.75
N ILE A 61 5.30 -3.99 1.48
CA ILE A 61 4.89 -5.23 0.83
C ILE A 61 6.11 -5.85 0.17
N LEU A 62 6.44 -7.08 0.56
CA LEU A 62 7.40 -7.91 -0.16
C LEU A 62 6.69 -8.57 -1.33
N THR A 63 7.24 -8.39 -2.53
CA THR A 63 6.70 -8.89 -3.78
C THR A 63 7.78 -9.55 -4.62
N GLU A 64 7.37 -10.37 -5.58
CA GLU A 64 8.21 -10.97 -6.61
C GLU A 64 7.70 -10.56 -8.00
N ASN A 65 8.60 -10.19 -8.91
CA ASN A 65 8.25 -9.82 -10.29
C ASN A 65 8.38 -10.99 -11.28
N SER A 66 8.13 -10.74 -12.57
CA SER A 66 8.25 -11.76 -13.62
C SER A 66 9.66 -12.32 -13.83
N LYS A 67 10.68 -11.67 -13.28
CA LYS A 67 12.10 -12.08 -13.36
C LYS A 67 12.57 -12.79 -12.09
N ASN A 68 11.67 -13.09 -11.15
CA ASN A 68 11.97 -13.63 -9.83
C ASN A 68 12.86 -12.70 -8.98
N GLU A 69 12.75 -11.40 -9.20
CA GLU A 69 13.41 -10.39 -8.37
C GLU A 69 12.47 -10.04 -7.20
N LEU A 70 13.01 -10.04 -5.99
CA LEU A 70 12.28 -9.57 -4.81
C LEU A 70 12.26 -8.04 -4.78
N ILE A 71 11.07 -7.47 -4.72
CA ILE A 71 10.82 -6.02 -4.71
C ILE A 71 10.06 -5.67 -3.44
N ILE A 72 10.55 -4.66 -2.71
CA ILE A 72 9.81 -4.01 -1.63
C ILE A 72 8.98 -2.88 -2.24
N ILE A 73 7.66 -2.94 -2.08
CA ILE A 73 6.74 -1.87 -2.47
C ILE A 73 6.21 -1.22 -1.19
N GLU A 74 6.48 0.08 -1.05
CA GLU A 74 6.05 0.89 0.08
C GLU A 74 4.89 1.79 -0.35
N ILE A 75 3.74 1.64 0.31
CA ILE A 75 2.57 2.48 0.08
C ILE A 75 2.44 3.45 1.22
N GLN A 76 2.57 4.74 0.93
CA GLN A 76 2.37 5.83 1.88
C GLN A 76 1.17 6.68 1.48
N SER A 77 0.26 6.90 2.42
CA SER A 77 -0.74 7.97 2.33
C SER A 77 -0.33 9.08 3.29
N THR A 78 0.11 10.22 2.73
CA THR A 78 0.52 11.43 3.45
C THR A 78 -0.30 12.63 2.96
N TYR A 79 -0.28 13.74 3.69
CA TYR A 79 -0.78 15.00 3.14
C TYR A 79 0.15 15.48 2.01
N GLU A 80 -0.43 16.15 1.01
CA GLU A 80 0.26 16.58 -0.21
C GLU A 80 1.49 17.47 0.07
N ILE A 81 1.44 18.29 1.13
CA ILE A 81 2.56 19.12 1.61
C ILE A 81 3.76 18.26 2.01
N ASP A 82 3.55 17.15 2.71
CA ASP A 82 4.62 16.28 3.20
C ASP A 82 5.32 15.53 2.06
N TYR A 83 4.63 15.30 0.94
CA TYR A 83 5.21 14.66 -0.25
C TYR A 83 6.28 15.57 -0.88
N PHE A 84 6.00 16.87 -1.02
CA PHE A 84 6.97 17.83 -1.57
C PHE A 84 8.22 17.98 -0.70
N HIS A 85 8.07 17.87 0.63
CA HIS A 85 9.20 17.94 1.56
C HIS A 85 10.14 16.73 1.51
N ARG A 86 9.71 15.57 0.99
CA ARG A 86 10.57 14.36 0.86
C ARG A 86 11.35 14.27 -0.45
N MET A 87 10.92 14.99 -1.48
CA MET A 87 11.58 14.99 -2.80
C MET A 87 12.69 16.05 -2.93
N ALA A 88 12.76 17.00 -1.99
CA ALA A 88 13.78 18.05 -1.92
C ALA A 88 14.99 17.57 -1.10
#